data_AF-A0A4Y6UAS8-F1
#
_entry.id   AF-A0A4Y6UAS8-F1
#
_cell.length_a   1.000
_cell.length_b   1.000
_cell.length_c   1.000
_cell.angle_alpha   90.00
_cell.angle_beta   90.00
_cell.angle_gamma   90.00
#
_symmetry.space_group_name_H-M   'P 1'
#
loop_
_entity.id
_entity.type
_entity.pdbx_description
1 polymer ?
#
loop_
_entity_poly.entity_id
_entity_poly.type
_entity_poly.pdbx_seq_one_letter_code
_entity_poly.pdbx_strand_id
1 'polypeptide(L)'
;MRLSPRFVLSAATALALPGQAVAEGMPQFELGNPLIWGQVFWGAIVFFIFYLIAAYLILPRMAHILKSRDERIESDLKLAHKAKDDADAAHDDLKAAQEEAALKARSHIQQIREQALEDSRRQAAETNARLEGHIKDAEKNIDASRQAALSHVGQIASEAAAAMTKRLIGSANPEDIQKAVAQAQH
;
A
#
# COMPACT_ATOMS: atom_id res chain seq x y z
N MET A 1 17.87 60.19 61.52
CA MET A 1 18.53 61.20 60.67
C MET A 1 17.45 61.78 59.76
N ARG A 2 16.84 62.96 60.04
CA ARG A 2 17.35 64.33 59.75
C ARG A 2 17.85 64.41 58.30
N LEU A 3 17.33 65.23 57.39
CA LEU A 3 17.02 66.67 57.52
C LEU A 3 15.83 67.14 56.64
N SER A 4 15.02 68.05 57.16
CA SER A 4 14.41 69.17 56.42
C SER A 4 15.39 70.38 56.49
N PRO A 5 15.36 71.38 55.58
CA PRO A 5 14.46 72.55 55.77
C PRO A 5 14.10 73.42 54.52
N ARG A 6 12.89 74.04 54.58
CA ARG A 6 12.51 75.47 54.35
C ARG A 6 12.91 76.16 53.01
N PHE A 7 12.04 76.91 52.32
CA PHE A 7 11.50 78.24 52.66
C PHE A 7 10.38 78.61 51.64
N VAL A 8 9.14 78.92 52.09
CA VAL A 8 8.49 80.26 52.22
C VAL A 8 7.69 80.66 50.96
N LEU A 9 6.35 80.67 50.99
CA LEU A 9 5.39 81.63 51.60
C LEU A 9 5.04 82.78 50.64
N SER A 10 3.81 82.78 50.14
CA SER A 10 2.90 83.95 50.02
C SER A 10 1.65 83.46 49.26
N ALA A 11 0.55 83.12 49.92
CA ALA A 11 -0.43 84.04 50.48
C ALA A 11 -1.02 85.00 49.43
N ALA A 12 -2.13 84.59 48.83
CA ALA A 12 -3.16 85.50 48.36
C ALA A 12 -4.52 84.80 48.50
N THR A 13 -5.06 84.84 49.71
CA THR A 13 -6.49 84.68 49.95
C THR A 13 -7.21 85.83 49.28
N ALA A 14 -8.08 85.54 48.31
CA ALA A 14 -9.16 86.41 47.91
C ALA A 14 -10.43 85.59 47.75
N LEU A 15 -10.98 85.14 48.88
CA LEU A 15 -12.40 84.81 48.99
C LEU A 15 -13.15 86.15 49.12
N ALA A 16 -13.67 86.63 48.00
CA ALA A 16 -14.71 87.65 47.95
C ALA A 16 -15.90 87.07 47.16
N LEU A 17 -16.84 86.44 47.88
CA LEU A 17 -18.25 86.37 47.47
C LEU A 17 -18.88 87.75 47.70
N PRO A 18 -20.04 88.14 47.14
CA PRO A 18 -20.91 87.52 46.13
C PRO A 18 -21.23 88.49 44.98
N GLY A 19 -21.53 88.00 43.77
CA GLY A 19 -21.84 88.90 42.66
C GLY A 19 -22.41 88.21 41.44
N GLN A 20 -23.70 87.90 41.51
CA GLN A 20 -24.63 87.67 40.40
C GLN A 20 -24.22 86.65 39.35
N ALA A 21 -24.74 85.43 39.52
CA ALA A 21 -25.14 84.62 38.38
C ALA A 21 -26.25 85.37 37.62
N VAL A 22 -25.86 86.23 36.68
CA VAL A 22 -26.71 86.51 35.53
C VAL A 22 -26.52 85.32 34.61
N ALA A 23 -27.60 84.59 34.36
CA ALA A 23 -27.66 83.58 33.30
C ALA A 23 -27.60 84.30 31.94
N GLU A 24 -26.44 84.86 31.62
CA GLU A 24 -26.06 85.29 30.29
C GLU A 24 -25.36 84.07 29.68
N GLY A 25 -25.95 83.52 28.62
CA GLY A 25 -25.54 82.25 28.01
C GLY A 25 -24.02 82.19 27.87
N MET A 26 -23.40 81.08 28.27
CA MET A 26 -21.96 81.03 28.44
C MET A 26 -21.24 81.66 27.23
N PRO A 27 -20.46 82.75 27.37
CA PRO A 27 -19.93 83.53 26.25
C PRO A 27 -18.97 82.73 25.34
N GLN A 28 -18.60 81.52 25.76
CA GLN A 28 -17.91 80.51 24.96
C GLN A 28 -18.76 79.85 23.87
N PHE A 29 -20.10 80.01 23.89
CA PHE A 29 -21.03 79.47 22.89
C PHE A 29 -21.82 80.56 22.13
N GLU A 30 -21.36 81.81 22.16
CA GLU A 30 -21.93 82.84 21.30
C GLU A 30 -21.51 82.65 19.85
N LEU A 31 -22.34 81.92 19.10
CA LEU A 31 -22.18 81.62 17.66
C LEU A 31 -22.11 82.87 16.74
N GLY A 32 -22.30 84.07 17.30
CA GLY A 32 -22.14 85.36 16.62
C GLY A 32 -20.70 85.90 16.63
N ASN A 33 -19.76 85.27 17.33
CA ASN A 33 -18.38 85.75 17.42
C ASN A 33 -17.58 85.42 16.13
N PRO A 34 -17.00 86.41 15.43
CA PRO A 34 -16.29 86.20 14.16
C PRO A 34 -15.08 85.26 14.27
N LEU A 35 -14.53 85.09 15.47
CA LEU A 35 -13.41 84.18 15.74
C LEU A 35 -13.81 82.69 15.58
N ILE A 36 -15.05 82.33 15.90
CA ILE A 36 -15.56 80.94 15.80
C ILE A 36 -15.73 80.55 14.32
N TRP A 37 -16.22 81.47 13.49
CA TRP A 37 -16.34 81.26 12.04
C TRP A 37 -14.99 81.04 11.36
N GLY A 38 -13.96 81.79 11.77
CA GLY A 38 -12.58 81.58 11.31
C GLY A 38 -12.04 80.19 11.69
N GLN A 39 -12.30 79.73 12.92
CA GLN A 39 -11.87 78.41 13.39
C GLN A 39 -12.59 77.27 12.66
N VAL A 40 -13.90 77.41 12.41
CA VAL A 40 -14.67 76.43 11.63
C VAL A 40 -14.22 76.39 10.17
N PHE A 41 -13.95 77.55 9.55
CA PHE A 41 -13.45 77.61 8.18
C PHE A 41 -12.09 76.92 8.03
N TRP A 42 -11.12 77.23 8.90
CA TRP A 42 -9.82 76.56 8.89
C TRP A 42 -9.90 75.08 9.29
N GLY A 43 -10.77 74.74 10.24
CA GLY A 43 -11.08 73.36 10.61
C GLY A 43 -11.64 72.57 9.42
N ALA A 44 -12.55 73.15 8.65
CA ALA A 44 -13.10 72.56 7.44
C ALA A 44 -12.02 72.38 6.36
N ILE A 45 -11.11 73.34 6.17
CA ILE A 45 -9.97 73.21 5.25
C ILE A 45 -9.08 72.02 5.64
N VAL A 46 -8.63 71.96 6.89
CA VAL A 46 -7.76 70.87 7.37
C VAL A 46 -8.49 69.53 7.31
N PHE A 47 -9.75 69.49 7.70
CA PHE A 47 -10.59 68.29 7.61
C PHE A 47 -10.72 67.80 6.17
N PHE A 48 -10.96 68.71 5.22
CA PHE A 48 -11.09 68.35 3.82
C PHE A 48 -9.78 67.84 3.24
N ILE A 49 -8.65 68.47 3.57
CA ILE A 49 -7.31 67.98 3.19
C ILE A 49 -7.10 66.56 3.74
N PHE A 50 -7.38 66.33 5.02
CA PHE A 50 -7.24 65.01 5.64
C PHE A 50 -8.20 63.98 5.03
N TYR A 51 -9.43 64.37 4.74
CA TYR A 51 -10.43 63.53 4.07
C TYR A 51 -9.94 63.10 2.69
N LEU A 52 -9.40 64.01 1.88
CA LEU A 52 -8.83 63.68 0.58
C LEU A 52 -7.65 62.71 0.73
N ILE A 53 -6.75 62.93 1.70
CA ILE A 53 -5.64 61.99 1.95
C ILE A 53 -6.19 60.61 2.31
N ALA A 54 -7.19 60.52 3.19
CA ALA A 54 -7.77 59.25 3.58
C ALA A 54 -8.45 58.54 2.39
N ALA A 55 -9.23 59.28 1.61
CA ALA A 55 -9.95 58.80 0.43
C ALA A 55 -8.99 58.30 -0.66
N TYR A 56 -7.92 59.04 -0.95
CA TYR A 56 -7.00 58.73 -2.04
C TYR A 56 -5.80 57.86 -1.65
N LEU A 57 -5.45 57.75 -0.37
CA LEU A 57 -4.25 57.02 0.06
C LEU A 57 -4.55 55.83 0.98
N ILE A 58 -5.44 56.00 1.96
CA ILE A 58 -5.66 54.97 3.01
C ILE A 58 -6.63 53.90 2.49
N LEU A 59 -7.79 54.30 1.97
CA LEU A 59 -8.80 53.41 1.41
C LEU A 59 -8.27 52.51 0.27
N PRO A 60 -7.58 53.03 -0.77
CA PRO A 60 -7.10 52.18 -1.85
C PRO A 60 -6.03 51.19 -1.40
N ARG A 61 -5.19 51.55 -0.42
CA ARG A 61 -4.21 50.61 0.16
C ARG A 61 -4.89 49.44 0.87
N MET A 62 -5.93 49.71 1.67
CA MET A 62 -6.68 48.65 2.34
C MET A 62 -7.41 47.77 1.33
N ALA A 63 -8.06 48.37 0.33
CA ALA A 63 -8.72 47.64 -0.75
C ALA A 63 -7.76 46.71 -1.50
N HIS A 64 -6.53 47.17 -1.77
CA HIS A 64 -5.51 46.35 -2.44
C HIS A 64 -5.10 45.13 -1.60
N ILE A 65 -4.93 45.29 -0.28
CA ILE A 65 -4.58 44.18 0.61
C ILE A 65 -5.71 43.15 0.67
N LEU A 66 -6.97 43.59 0.82
CA LEU A 66 -8.12 42.68 0.84
C LEU A 66 -8.20 41.91 -0.48
N LYS A 67 -8.12 42.61 -1.61
CA LYS A 67 -8.14 41.98 -2.94
C LYS A 67 -7.02 40.97 -3.11
N SER A 68 -5.79 41.30 -2.70
CA SER A 68 -4.65 40.39 -2.78
C SER A 68 -4.85 39.13 -1.93
N ARG A 69 -5.47 39.25 -0.75
CA ARG A 69 -5.80 38.10 0.10
C ARG A 69 -6.89 37.24 -0.53
N ASP A 70 -7.94 37.85 -1.07
CA ASP A 70 -9.03 37.13 -1.73
C ASP A 70 -8.51 36.38 -2.96
N GLU A 71 -7.71 37.04 -3.81
CA GLU A 71 -7.06 36.43 -4.97
C GLU A 71 -6.15 35.26 -4.56
N ARG A 72 -5.41 35.41 -3.46
CA ARG A 72 -4.55 34.35 -2.95
C ARG A 72 -5.35 33.16 -2.43
N ILE A 73 -6.41 33.40 -1.67
CA ILE A 73 -7.29 32.35 -1.15
C ILE A 73 -7.96 31.60 -2.31
N GLU A 74 -8.47 32.33 -3.31
CA GLU A 74 -9.08 31.71 -4.48
C GLU A 74 -8.07 30.88 -5.27
N SER A 75 -6.84 31.37 -5.44
CA SER A 75 -5.75 30.63 -6.08
C SER A 75 -5.39 29.37 -5.30
N ASP A 76 -5.23 29.47 -3.97
CA ASP A 76 -4.85 28.35 -3.11
C ASP A 76 -5.97 27.30 -3.07
N LEU A 77 -7.25 27.72 -3.04
CA LEU A 77 -8.40 26.81 -3.14
C LEU A 77 -8.46 26.10 -4.50
N LYS A 78 -8.25 26.82 -5.61
CA LYS A 78 -8.18 26.20 -6.94
C LYS A 78 -7.06 25.17 -7.03
N LEU A 79 -5.89 25.48 -6.48
CA LEU A 79 -4.77 24.54 -6.44
C LEU A 79 -5.10 23.32 -5.58
N ALA A 80 -5.72 23.50 -4.42
CA ALA A 80 -6.14 22.42 -3.53
C ALA A 80 -7.20 21.51 -4.19
N HIS A 81 -8.18 22.11 -4.89
CA HIS A 81 -9.17 21.34 -5.66
C HIS A 81 -8.51 20.55 -6.78
N LYS A 82 -7.63 21.17 -7.56
CA LYS A 82 -6.90 20.46 -8.62
C LYS A 82 -6.05 19.33 -8.06
N ALA A 83 -5.31 19.56 -6.97
CA ALA A 83 -4.50 18.53 -6.34
C ALA A 83 -5.36 17.38 -5.79
N LYS A 84 -6.56 17.69 -5.30
CA LYS A 84 -7.53 16.67 -4.89
C LYS A 84 -8.04 15.87 -6.09
N ASP A 85 -8.45 16.53 -7.16
CA ASP A 85 -8.95 15.87 -8.37
C ASP A 85 -7.87 14.97 -8.99
N ASP A 86 -6.63 15.44 -9.05
CA ASP A 86 -5.48 14.66 -9.52
C ASP A 86 -5.21 13.44 -8.62
N ALA A 87 -5.37 13.57 -7.29
CA ALA A 87 -5.21 12.47 -6.35
C ALA A 87 -6.34 11.45 -6.43
N ASP A 88 -7.59 11.91 -6.57
CA ASP A 88 -8.77 11.05 -6.74
C ASP A 88 -8.65 10.26 -8.06
N ALA A 89 -8.23 10.91 -9.15
CA ALA A 89 -7.96 10.25 -10.44
C ALA A 89 -6.83 9.20 -10.33
N ALA A 90 -5.70 9.55 -9.70
CA ALA A 90 -4.60 8.61 -9.50
C ALA A 90 -4.99 7.41 -8.63
N HIS A 91 -5.87 7.61 -7.65
CA HIS A 91 -6.38 6.55 -6.80
C HIS A 91 -7.33 5.61 -7.56
N ASP A 92 -8.19 6.15 -8.44
CA ASP A 92 -9.07 5.35 -9.28
C ASP A 92 -8.28 4.54 -10.32
N ASP A 93 -7.25 5.13 -10.94
CA ASP A 93 -6.33 4.42 -11.84
C ASP A 93 -5.60 3.28 -11.11
N LEU A 94 -5.13 3.52 -9.89
CA LEU A 94 -4.47 2.51 -9.07
C LEU A 94 -5.41 1.36 -8.71
N LYS A 95 -6.67 1.66 -8.38
CA LYS A 95 -7.70 0.62 -8.15
C LYS A 95 -7.97 -0.20 -9.40
N ALA A 96 -8.14 0.44 -10.56
CA ALA A 96 -8.34 -0.25 -11.82
C ALA A 96 -7.16 -1.16 -12.16
N ALA A 97 -5.92 -0.68 -11.98
CA ALA A 97 -4.72 -1.47 -12.19
C ALA A 97 -4.61 -2.67 -11.22
N GLN A 98 -5.02 -2.50 -9.95
CA GLN A 98 -5.06 -3.59 -8.98
C GLN A 98 -6.08 -4.66 -9.35
N GLU A 99 -7.28 -4.25 -9.78
CA GLU A 99 -8.33 -5.18 -10.23
C GLU A 99 -7.89 -5.95 -11.47
N GLU A 100 -7.31 -5.26 -12.47
CA GLU A 100 -6.77 -5.88 -13.67
C GLU A 100 -5.63 -6.87 -13.34
N ALA A 101 -4.70 -6.49 -12.46
CA ALA A 101 -3.62 -7.36 -12.01
C ALA A 101 -4.16 -8.58 -11.26
N ALA A 102 -5.17 -8.42 -10.41
CA ALA A 102 -5.81 -9.53 -9.71
C ALA A 102 -6.51 -10.49 -10.68
N LEU A 103 -7.20 -9.99 -11.70
CA LEU A 103 -7.82 -10.80 -12.74
C LEU A 103 -6.77 -11.58 -13.56
N LYS A 104 -5.69 -10.92 -14.00
CA LYS A 104 -4.57 -11.55 -14.72
C LYS A 104 -3.88 -12.62 -13.88
N ALA A 105 -3.64 -12.34 -12.59
CA ALA A 105 -3.05 -13.33 -11.68
C ALA A 105 -3.95 -14.56 -11.53
N ARG A 106 -5.25 -14.37 -11.35
CA ARG A 106 -6.21 -15.48 -11.27
C ARG A 106 -6.25 -16.29 -12.56
N SER A 107 -6.31 -15.65 -13.73
CA SER A 107 -6.30 -16.36 -15.01
C SER A 107 -5.01 -17.14 -15.20
N HIS A 108 -3.86 -16.56 -14.86
CA HIS A 108 -2.57 -17.20 -14.98
C HIS A 108 -2.43 -18.41 -14.04
N ILE A 109 -2.90 -18.30 -12.80
CA ILE A 109 -2.95 -19.42 -11.86
C ILE A 109 -3.80 -20.57 -12.41
N GLN A 110 -4.95 -20.28 -13.02
CA GLN A 110 -5.79 -21.32 -13.60
C GLN A 110 -5.10 -21.99 -14.80
N GLN A 111 -4.49 -21.20 -15.69
CA GLN A 111 -3.71 -21.73 -16.82
C GLN A 111 -2.57 -22.64 -16.35
N ILE A 112 -1.78 -22.21 -15.35
CA ILE A 112 -0.69 -23.02 -14.78
C ILE A 112 -1.24 -24.31 -14.17
N ARG A 113 -2.37 -24.25 -13.44
CA ARG A 113 -2.99 -25.45 -12.86
C ARG A 113 -3.43 -26.43 -13.93
N GLU A 114 -4.05 -25.95 -14.99
CA GLU A 114 -4.49 -26.78 -16.10
C GLU A 114 -3.30 -27.43 -16.82
N GLN A 115 -2.26 -26.65 -17.14
CA GLN A 115 -1.02 -27.15 -17.72
C GLN A 115 -0.33 -28.18 -16.82
N ALA A 116 -0.23 -27.91 -15.51
CA ALA A 116 0.36 -28.84 -14.55
C ALA A 116 -0.43 -30.15 -14.43
N LEU A 117 -1.76 -30.09 -14.52
CA LEU A 117 -2.61 -31.28 -14.53
C LEU A 117 -2.41 -32.09 -15.83
N GLU A 118 -2.31 -31.42 -16.98
CA GLU A 118 -2.04 -32.07 -18.25
C GLU A 118 -0.67 -32.74 -18.28
N ASP A 119 0.38 -32.01 -17.86
CA ASP A 119 1.74 -32.53 -17.76
C ASP A 119 1.84 -33.71 -16.79
N SER A 120 1.16 -33.63 -15.64
CA SER A 120 1.10 -34.72 -14.67
C SER A 120 0.42 -35.96 -15.26
N ARG A 121 -0.70 -35.80 -15.97
CA ARG A 121 -1.37 -36.91 -16.67
C ARG A 121 -0.48 -37.53 -17.74
N ARG A 122 0.23 -36.71 -18.53
CA ARG A 122 1.17 -37.18 -19.55
C ARG A 122 2.30 -37.99 -18.93
N GLN A 123 2.91 -37.47 -17.87
CA GLN A 123 4.01 -38.15 -17.18
C GLN A 123 3.56 -39.44 -16.48
N ALA A 124 2.35 -39.45 -15.92
CA ALA A 124 1.75 -40.67 -15.36
C ALA A 124 1.51 -41.72 -16.45
N ALA A 125 0.96 -41.33 -17.60
CA ALA A 125 0.73 -42.24 -18.72
C ALA A 125 2.04 -42.81 -19.29
N GLU A 126 3.07 -41.98 -19.47
CA GLU A 126 4.39 -42.42 -19.92
C GLU A 126 5.04 -43.39 -18.91
N THR A 127 4.95 -43.06 -17.62
CA THR A 127 5.49 -43.91 -16.55
C THR A 127 4.76 -45.26 -16.51
N ASN A 128 3.43 -45.26 -16.65
CA ASN A 128 2.65 -46.48 -16.68
C ASN A 128 3.00 -47.35 -17.91
N ALA A 129 3.11 -46.76 -19.09
CA ALA A 129 3.53 -47.47 -20.30
C ALA A 129 4.93 -48.09 -20.16
N ARG A 130 5.87 -47.36 -19.57
CA ARG A 130 7.22 -47.88 -19.28
C ARG A 130 7.18 -49.02 -18.26
N LEU A 131 6.36 -48.90 -17.22
CA LEU A 131 6.20 -49.93 -16.20
C LEU A 131 5.59 -51.21 -16.79
N GLU A 132 4.57 -51.10 -17.65
CA GLU A 132 4.00 -52.23 -18.38
C GLU A 132 5.04 -52.93 -19.27
N GLY A 133 5.94 -52.16 -19.91
CA GLY A 133 7.08 -52.70 -20.64
C GLY A 133 8.02 -53.52 -19.75
N HIS A 134 8.43 -52.96 -18.61
CA HIS A 134 9.28 -53.65 -17.65
C HIS A 134 8.63 -54.92 -17.07
N ILE A 135 7.32 -54.90 -16.82
CA ILE A 135 6.56 -56.07 -16.37
C ILE A 135 6.62 -57.17 -17.43
N LYS A 136 6.34 -56.85 -18.70
CA LYS A 136 6.40 -57.84 -19.79
C LYS A 136 7.80 -58.44 -19.98
N ASP A 137 8.84 -57.62 -19.86
CA ASP A 137 10.22 -58.10 -19.97
C ASP A 137 10.61 -58.98 -18.77
N ALA A 138 10.17 -58.62 -17.57
CA ALA A 138 10.35 -59.44 -16.37
C ALA A 138 9.61 -60.78 -16.48
N GLU A 139 8.37 -60.79 -16.97
CA GLU A 139 7.58 -62.01 -17.22
C GLU A 139 8.32 -62.95 -18.19
N LYS A 140 8.82 -62.41 -19.32
CA LYS A 140 9.63 -63.19 -20.27
C LYS A 140 10.89 -63.77 -19.64
N ASN A 141 11.60 -62.99 -18.83
CA ASN A 141 12.82 -63.44 -18.15
C ASN A 141 12.52 -64.53 -17.10
N ILE A 142 11.41 -64.40 -16.38
CA ILE A 142 10.93 -65.42 -15.43
C ILE A 142 10.59 -66.71 -16.18
N ASP A 143 9.85 -66.64 -17.28
CA ASP A 143 9.50 -67.81 -18.09
C ASP A 143 10.74 -68.49 -18.70
N ALA A 144 11.69 -67.70 -19.21
CA ALA A 144 12.96 -68.23 -19.70
C ALA A 144 13.76 -68.93 -18.59
N SER A 145 13.84 -68.31 -17.40
CA SER A 145 14.53 -68.89 -16.24
C SER A 145 13.84 -70.17 -15.75
N ARG A 146 12.51 -70.20 -15.78
CA ARG A 146 11.70 -71.39 -15.46
C ARG A 146 11.98 -72.51 -16.45
N GLN A 147 11.97 -72.25 -17.75
CA GLN A 147 12.27 -73.24 -18.78
C GLN A 147 13.69 -73.79 -18.64
N ALA A 148 14.68 -72.91 -18.41
CA ALA A 148 16.06 -73.32 -18.15
C ALA A 148 16.15 -74.21 -16.91
N ALA A 149 15.56 -73.81 -15.79
CA ALA A 149 15.55 -74.61 -14.57
C ALA A 149 14.90 -75.98 -14.78
N LEU A 150 13.73 -76.04 -15.43
CA LEU A 150 13.05 -77.30 -15.76
C LEU A 150 13.89 -78.20 -16.68
N SER A 151 14.64 -77.63 -17.62
CA SER A 151 15.56 -78.41 -18.47
C SER A 151 16.69 -79.08 -17.68
N HIS A 152 17.18 -78.41 -16.62
CA HIS A 152 18.23 -78.96 -15.75
C HIS A 152 17.71 -80.02 -14.76
N VAL A 153 16.42 -79.98 -14.39
CA VAL A 153 15.82 -80.95 -13.45
C VAL A 153 15.99 -82.38 -13.96
N GLY A 154 15.80 -82.63 -15.26
CA GLY A 154 15.90 -83.98 -15.80
C GLY A 154 17.32 -84.55 -15.77
N GLN A 155 18.32 -83.69 -16.00
CA GLN A 155 19.72 -84.06 -15.86
C GLN A 155 20.07 -84.34 -14.40
N ILE A 156 19.69 -83.46 -13.47
CA ILE A 156 19.94 -83.63 -12.03
C ILE A 156 19.24 -84.90 -11.50
N ALA A 157 18.00 -85.16 -11.92
CA ALA A 157 17.26 -86.36 -11.55
C ALA A 157 17.95 -87.64 -12.06
N SER A 158 18.46 -87.62 -13.30
CA SER A 158 19.21 -88.74 -13.88
C SER A 158 20.54 -88.98 -13.16
N GLU A 159 21.29 -87.91 -12.87
CA GLU A 159 22.55 -87.98 -12.12
C GLU A 159 22.32 -88.51 -10.69
N ALA A 160 21.29 -88.03 -9.99
CA ALA A 160 20.91 -88.49 -8.67
C ALA A 160 20.46 -89.96 -8.67
N ALA A 161 19.62 -90.36 -9.63
CA ALA A 161 19.18 -91.74 -9.79
C ALA A 161 20.36 -92.68 -10.07
N ALA A 162 21.27 -92.29 -10.97
CA ALA A 162 22.47 -93.06 -11.26
C ALA A 162 23.39 -93.21 -10.04
N ALA A 163 23.60 -92.13 -9.27
CA ALA A 163 24.38 -92.16 -8.04
C ALA A 163 23.75 -93.08 -6.97
N MET A 164 22.43 -93.04 -6.80
CA MET A 164 21.71 -93.92 -5.87
C MET A 164 21.78 -95.39 -6.30
N THR A 165 21.51 -95.71 -7.57
CA THR A 165 21.55 -97.08 -8.09
C THR A 165 22.96 -97.67 -8.03
N LYS A 166 23.99 -96.87 -8.32
CA LYS A 166 25.40 -97.30 -8.16
C LYS A 166 25.72 -97.64 -6.70
N ARG A 167 25.21 -96.87 -5.74
CA ARG A 167 25.37 -97.14 -4.30
C ARG A 167 24.65 -98.40 -3.84
N LEU A 168 23.51 -98.73 -4.43
CA LEU A 168 22.66 -99.86 -4.03
C LEU A 168 23.05 -101.20 -4.68
N ILE A 169 23.42 -101.19 -5.98
CA ILE A 169 23.53 -102.41 -6.80
C ILE A 169 24.91 -102.55 -7.49
N GLY A 170 25.83 -101.59 -7.28
CA GLY A 170 27.24 -101.66 -7.72
C GLY A 170 27.49 -101.29 -9.19
N SER A 171 26.65 -101.73 -10.13
CA SER A 171 26.74 -101.36 -11.56
C SER A 171 25.36 -101.19 -12.18
N ALA A 172 25.15 -100.08 -12.89
CA ALA A 172 23.92 -99.81 -13.63
C ALA A 172 24.26 -99.25 -15.01
N ASN A 173 23.50 -99.66 -16.02
CA ASN A 173 23.66 -99.19 -17.40
C ASN A 173 23.08 -97.77 -17.54
N PRO A 174 23.86 -96.78 -18.00
CA PRO A 174 23.42 -95.38 -18.08
C PRO A 174 22.18 -95.17 -18.97
N GLU A 175 22.04 -95.96 -20.03
CA GLU A 175 20.94 -95.85 -20.99
C GLU A 175 19.59 -96.26 -20.38
N ASP A 176 19.57 -97.26 -19.49
CA ASP A 176 18.33 -97.76 -18.87
C ASP A 176 17.82 -96.77 -17.80
N ILE A 177 18.72 -96.09 -17.10
CA ILE A 177 18.37 -95.05 -16.11
C ILE A 177 17.79 -93.81 -16.83
N GLN A 178 18.40 -93.37 -17.93
CA GLN A 178 17.86 -92.25 -18.72
C GLN A 178 16.48 -92.55 -19.27
N LYS A 179 16.25 -93.75 -19.80
CA LYS A 179 14.92 -94.17 -20.29
C LYS A 179 13.87 -94.19 -19.18
N ALA A 180 14.20 -94.72 -17.99
CA ALA A 180 13.29 -94.77 -16.86
C ALA A 180 12.94 -93.37 -16.30
N VAL A 181 13.92 -92.47 -16.21
CA VAL A 181 13.69 -91.08 -15.79
C VAL A 181 12.85 -90.32 -16.82
N ALA A 182 13.08 -90.52 -18.12
CA ALA A 182 12.28 -89.92 -19.18
C ALA A 182 10.82 -90.44 -19.17
N GLN A 183 10.60 -91.72 -18.86
CA GLN A 183 9.25 -92.31 -18.73
C GLN A 183 8.45 -91.77 -17.54
N ALA A 184 9.12 -91.30 -16.48
CA ALA A 184 8.50 -90.73 -15.29
C ALA A 184 8.27 -89.21 -15.37
N GLN A 185 8.83 -88.53 -16.39
CA GLN A 185 8.68 -87.09 -16.62
C GLN A 185 7.51 -86.72 -17.53
N HIS A 186 6.97 -87.69 -18.27
CA HIS A 186 5.69 -87.59 -18.98
C HIS A 186 4.52 -87.91 -18.05
#